data_AF-A0A5U0R7H4-F1
#
_entry.id   AF-A0A5U0R7H4-F1
#
_cell.length_a   1.000
_cell.length_b   1.000
_cell.length_c   1.000
_cell.angle_alpha   90.00
_cell.angle_beta   90.00
_cell.angle_gamma   90.00
#
_symmetry.space_group_name_H-M   'P 1'
#
loop_
_entity.id
_entity.type
_entity.pdbx_description
1 polymer ?
#
loop_
_entity_poly.entity_id
_entity_poly.type
_entity_poly.pdbx_seq_one_letter_code
_entity_poly.pdbx_strand_id
1 'polypeptide(L)'
;MKIINGAKRAARFTFVDMPLSMLGWRQLKANNGYIRDLWRTLRHPQCPECGRGVMHLPADAQPDEQALYGWECSAHCGFRVFAPHDPQEIARIVSARLELRGKQRLAFLQDQERGKLIRSHLLKSRAYWTVAALVFLMFAWQLAMGAPVMVVLSVLSLCLPFSVHAIRWSYRAWQVRTGTLFVPGAFVRYVREMLWVRGVQ
;
A
#
# COMPACT_ATOMS: atom_id res chain seq x y z
N MET A 1 26.91 -40.55 -46.92
CA MET A 1 27.20 -39.56 -45.86
C MET A 1 26.89 -38.15 -46.37
N LYS A 2 25.73 -37.54 -46.02
CA LYS A 2 25.40 -36.11 -46.26
C LYS A 2 24.07 -35.74 -45.57
N ILE A 3 24.00 -35.76 -44.23
CA ILE A 3 22.83 -35.25 -43.49
C ILE A 3 23.24 -34.35 -42.30
N ILE A 4 24.52 -34.30 -41.94
CA ILE A 4 24.98 -33.64 -40.70
C ILE A 4 25.16 -32.11 -40.85
N ASN A 5 25.15 -31.56 -42.07
CA ASN A 5 25.42 -30.13 -42.31
C ASN A 5 24.17 -29.22 -42.29
N GLY A 6 22.96 -29.76 -42.37
CA GLY A 6 21.71 -28.97 -42.31
C GLY A 6 21.33 -28.54 -40.90
N ALA A 7 21.59 -29.38 -39.90
CA ALA A 7 21.21 -29.15 -38.50
C ALA A 7 21.97 -27.98 -37.85
N LYS A 8 23.24 -27.76 -38.23
CA LYS A 8 24.06 -26.64 -37.70
C LYS A 8 23.63 -25.27 -38.22
N ARG A 9 22.97 -25.18 -39.39
CA ARG A 9 22.42 -23.92 -39.91
C ARG A 9 21.07 -23.59 -39.28
N ALA A 10 20.20 -24.58 -39.09
CA ALA A 10 18.89 -24.38 -38.45
C ALA A 10 19.01 -23.97 -36.96
N ALA A 11 19.97 -24.52 -36.23
CA ALA A 11 20.23 -24.15 -34.84
C ALA A 11 20.81 -22.73 -34.68
N ARG A 12 21.48 -22.16 -35.70
CA ARG A 12 21.94 -20.76 -35.65
C ARG A 12 20.79 -19.76 -35.82
N PHE A 13 19.69 -20.15 -36.46
CA PHE A 13 18.51 -19.28 -36.61
C PHE A 13 17.56 -19.32 -35.41
N THR A 14 17.63 -20.34 -34.55
CA THR A 14 16.81 -20.39 -33.33
C THR A 14 17.43 -19.67 -32.13
N PHE A 15 18.74 -19.39 -32.16
CA PHE A 15 19.46 -18.75 -31.05
C PHE A 15 19.91 -17.31 -31.30
N VAL A 16 19.89 -16.80 -32.54
CA VAL A 16 20.39 -15.45 -32.86
C VAL A 16 19.31 -14.39 -32.93
N ASP A 17 18.03 -14.74 -33.11
CA ASP A 17 16.95 -13.76 -33.06
C ASP A 17 15.71 -14.38 -32.41
N MET A 18 15.78 -14.65 -31.10
CA MET A 18 14.54 -14.73 -30.32
C MET A 18 14.08 -13.27 -30.17
N PRO A 19 13.06 -12.81 -30.92
CA PRO A 19 12.78 -11.39 -30.99
C PRO A 19 12.27 -10.99 -29.61
N LEU A 20 13.06 -10.20 -28.89
CA LEU A 20 12.74 -9.61 -27.58
C LEU A 20 11.40 -8.84 -27.59
N SER A 21 10.80 -8.63 -28.76
CA SER A 21 9.43 -8.14 -28.95
C SER A 21 8.33 -9.16 -28.65
N MET A 22 8.55 -10.47 -28.78
CA MET A 22 7.57 -11.52 -28.40
C MET A 22 7.52 -11.81 -26.91
N LEU A 23 8.62 -11.55 -26.17
CA LEU A 23 8.65 -11.63 -24.70
C LEU A 23 7.94 -10.45 -24.02
N GLY A 24 7.13 -9.68 -24.76
CA GLY A 24 6.34 -8.59 -24.20
C GLY A 24 7.19 -7.53 -23.50
N TRP A 25 8.49 -7.41 -23.80
CA TRP A 25 9.40 -6.52 -23.05
C TRP A 25 8.95 -5.06 -23.12
N ARG A 26 8.37 -4.63 -24.24
CA ARG A 26 7.74 -3.31 -24.37
C ARG A 26 6.52 -3.18 -23.44
N GLN A 27 5.69 -4.22 -23.31
CA GLN A 27 4.59 -4.27 -22.34
C GLN A 27 5.11 -4.28 -20.90
N LEU A 28 6.16 -5.06 -20.59
CA LEU A 28 6.79 -5.07 -19.26
C LEU A 28 7.39 -3.72 -18.90
N LYS A 29 8.04 -3.03 -19.85
CA LYS A 29 8.60 -1.69 -19.65
C LYS A 29 7.50 -0.64 -19.48
N ALA A 30 6.44 -0.71 -20.28
CA ALA A 30 5.27 0.18 -20.16
C ALA A 30 4.51 -0.06 -18.84
N ASN A 31 4.28 -1.31 -18.46
CA ASN A 31 3.67 -1.70 -17.20
C ASN A 31 4.52 -1.29 -16.01
N ASN A 32 5.84 -1.40 -16.11
CA ASN A 32 6.75 -0.90 -15.07
C ASN A 32 6.67 0.64 -14.95
N GLY A 33 6.55 1.36 -16.07
CA GLY A 33 6.26 2.80 -16.08
C GLY A 33 4.95 3.14 -15.37
N TYR A 34 3.86 2.45 -15.74
CA TYR A 34 2.55 2.62 -15.12
C TYR A 34 2.55 2.29 -13.62
N ILE A 35 3.15 1.15 -13.22
CA ILE A 35 3.31 0.76 -11.81
C ILE A 35 4.11 1.83 -11.07
N ARG A 36 5.22 2.31 -11.63
CA ARG A 36 6.04 3.36 -11.03
C ARG A 36 5.24 4.65 -10.84
N ASP A 37 4.46 5.05 -11.83
CA ASP A 37 3.68 6.28 -11.77
C ASP A 37 2.50 6.13 -10.80
N LEU A 38 1.87 4.95 -10.71
CA LEU A 38 0.89 4.61 -9.66
C LEU A 38 1.52 4.66 -8.25
N TRP A 39 2.76 4.17 -8.10
CA TRP A 39 3.53 4.29 -6.86
C TRP A 39 3.94 5.73 -6.54
N ARG A 40 4.06 6.59 -7.55
CA ARG A 40 4.28 8.04 -7.34
C ARG A 40 2.98 8.71 -6.89
N THR A 41 1.83 8.33 -7.46
CA THR A 41 0.55 8.93 -7.06
C THR A 41 0.14 8.55 -5.64
N LEU A 42 0.43 7.32 -5.22
CA LEU A 42 0.26 6.86 -3.83
C LEU A 42 1.11 7.64 -2.81
N ARG A 43 2.16 8.32 -3.26
CA ARG A 43 3.04 9.15 -2.42
C ARG A 43 2.63 10.62 -2.38
N HIS A 44 1.54 11.01 -3.03
CA HIS A 44 1.06 12.38 -2.92
C HIS A 44 0.57 12.69 -1.49
N PRO A 45 0.88 13.89 -0.97
CA PRO A 45 0.44 14.29 0.35
C PRO A 45 -1.09 14.29 0.44
N GLN A 46 -1.64 13.60 1.44
CA GLN A 46 -3.07 13.62 1.72
C GLN A 46 -3.48 14.92 2.42
N CYS A 47 -4.68 15.41 2.15
CA CYS A 47 -5.19 16.62 2.77
C CYS A 47 -5.39 16.44 4.29
N PRO A 48 -4.84 17.35 5.14
CA PRO A 48 -4.96 17.27 6.59
C PRO A 48 -6.35 17.60 7.15
N GLU A 49 -7.19 18.31 6.39
CA GLU A 49 -8.55 18.64 6.78
C GLU A 49 -9.48 17.44 6.61
N CYS A 50 -9.66 17.03 5.35
CA CYS A 50 -10.67 16.05 4.98
C CYS A 50 -10.17 14.60 5.05
N GLY A 51 -8.86 14.36 4.91
CA GLY A 51 -8.27 13.01 4.87
C GLY A 51 -8.71 12.14 3.68
N ARG A 52 -9.45 12.71 2.71
CA ARG A 52 -10.02 12.01 1.55
C ARG A 52 -9.36 12.40 0.23
N GLY A 53 -8.96 13.67 0.10
CA GLY A 53 -8.31 14.20 -1.10
C GLY A 53 -6.79 14.24 -1.00
N VAL A 54 -6.14 14.36 -2.15
CA VAL A 54 -4.70 14.62 -2.27
C VAL A 54 -4.46 16.11 -2.50
N MET A 55 -3.32 16.61 -2.04
CA MET A 55 -2.87 17.96 -2.37
C MET A 55 -2.31 17.93 -3.79
N HIS A 56 -2.84 18.81 -4.64
CA HIS A 56 -2.40 18.97 -6.02
C HIS A 56 -2.22 20.45 -6.32
N LEU A 57 -1.33 20.72 -7.27
CA LEU A 57 -1.13 22.05 -7.80
C LEU A 57 -2.06 22.24 -9.01
N PRO A 58 -2.97 23.23 -9.00
CA PRO A 58 -3.75 23.57 -10.19
C PRO A 58 -2.83 23.94 -11.36
N ALA A 59 -3.20 23.57 -12.58
CA ALA A 59 -2.39 23.86 -13.76
C ALA A 59 -2.20 25.38 -14.01
N ASP A 60 -3.18 26.18 -13.56
CA ASP A 60 -3.19 27.64 -13.70
C ASP A 60 -2.61 28.37 -12.48
N ALA A 61 -1.95 27.65 -11.55
CA ALA A 61 -1.41 28.24 -10.34
C ALA A 61 -0.21 29.14 -10.66
N GLN A 62 -0.39 30.45 -10.46
CA GLN A 62 0.71 31.40 -10.52
C GLN A 62 1.45 31.46 -9.17
N PRO A 63 2.78 31.59 -9.20
CA PRO A 63 3.56 31.82 -7.99
C PRO A 63 3.22 33.18 -7.39
N ASP A 64 3.18 33.25 -6.06
CA ASP A 64 3.13 34.51 -5.31
C ASP A 64 4.48 35.25 -5.40
N GLU A 65 4.56 36.49 -4.90
CA GLU A 65 5.78 37.33 -4.91
C GLU A 65 7.00 36.64 -4.27
N GLN A 66 6.74 35.64 -3.41
CA GLN A 66 7.75 34.82 -2.72
C GLN A 66 7.99 33.45 -3.39
N ALA A 67 7.56 33.26 -4.64
CA ALA A 67 7.64 31.99 -5.38
C ALA A 67 6.89 30.81 -4.73
N LEU A 68 5.85 31.10 -3.94
CA LEU A 68 4.99 30.10 -3.31
C LEU A 68 3.78 29.80 -4.18
N TYR A 69 3.44 28.52 -4.29
CA TYR A 69 2.32 28.06 -5.09
C TYR A 69 1.15 27.63 -4.19
N GLY A 70 -0.08 27.93 -4.59
CA GLY A 70 -1.29 27.54 -3.89
C GLY A 70 -1.65 26.07 -4.14
N TRP A 71 -1.25 25.17 -3.23
CA TRP A 71 -1.63 23.76 -3.29
C TRP A 71 -3.06 23.58 -2.78
N GLU A 72 -3.90 22.94 -3.57
CA GLU A 72 -5.32 22.75 -3.28
C GLU A 72 -5.65 21.28 -3.03
N CYS A 73 -6.67 21.02 -2.21
CA CYS A 73 -7.19 19.68 -2.03
C CYS A 73 -8.07 19.26 -3.22
N SER A 74 -7.81 18.08 -3.78
CA SER A 74 -8.61 17.49 -4.87
C SER A 74 -10.06 17.19 -4.50
N ALA A 75 -10.36 17.05 -3.20
CA ALA A 75 -11.73 16.85 -2.71
C ALA A 75 -12.47 18.18 -2.48
N HIS A 76 -11.88 19.31 -2.89
CA HIS A 76 -12.45 20.65 -2.77
C HIS A 76 -13.00 20.98 -1.37
N CYS A 77 -12.30 20.54 -0.32
CA CYS A 77 -12.69 20.82 1.07
C CYS A 77 -12.37 22.26 1.53
N GLY A 78 -11.96 23.14 0.61
CA GLY A 78 -11.56 24.52 0.91
C GLY A 78 -10.15 24.68 1.49
N PHE A 79 -9.42 23.59 1.72
CA PHE A 79 -8.05 23.65 2.24
C PHE A 79 -7.04 24.01 1.14
N ARG A 80 -6.29 25.09 1.37
CA ARG A 80 -5.18 25.53 0.52
C ARG A 80 -3.94 25.81 1.35
N VAL A 81 -2.76 25.48 0.82
CA VAL A 81 -1.46 25.74 1.45
C VAL A 81 -0.53 26.36 0.43
N PHE A 82 0.05 27.50 0.77
CA PHE A 82 1.13 28.10 0.01
C PHE A 82 2.44 27.39 0.36
N ALA A 83 3.07 26.79 -0.64
CA ALA A 83 4.32 26.08 -0.48
C ALA A 83 5.16 26.14 -1.76
N PRO A 84 6.48 25.90 -1.68
CA PRO A 84 7.35 25.84 -2.85
C PRO A 84 6.88 24.79 -3.84
N HIS A 85 7.36 24.87 -5.08
CA HIS A 85 6.99 23.92 -6.14
C HIS A 85 7.45 22.47 -5.84
N ASP A 86 8.43 22.27 -4.94
CA ASP A 86 8.98 20.95 -4.66
C ASP A 86 7.97 20.05 -3.91
N PRO A 87 7.47 18.95 -4.53
CA PRO A 87 6.52 18.04 -3.91
C PRO A 87 7.01 17.41 -2.60
N GLN A 88 8.33 17.32 -2.37
CA GLN A 88 8.86 16.77 -1.13
C GLN A 88 8.67 17.71 0.05
N GLU A 89 8.81 19.02 -0.16
CA GLU A 89 8.64 20.01 0.90
C GLU A 89 7.19 20.12 1.36
N ILE A 90 6.24 20.10 0.42
CA ILE A 90 4.80 20.03 0.76
C ILE A 90 4.50 18.76 1.53
N ALA A 91 5.07 17.62 1.13
CA ALA A 91 4.86 16.38 1.85
C ALA A 91 5.33 16.49 3.31
N ARG A 92 6.44 17.20 3.59
CA ARG A 92 6.90 17.47 4.96
C ARG A 92 5.93 18.39 5.72
N ILE A 93 5.53 19.51 5.11
CA ILE A 93 4.61 20.49 5.74
C ILE A 93 3.25 19.83 6.06
N VAL A 94 2.70 19.10 5.10
CA VAL A 94 1.41 18.43 5.21
C VAL A 94 1.47 17.27 6.20
N SER A 95 2.55 16.48 6.21
CA SER A 95 2.70 15.38 7.18
C SER A 95 2.85 15.89 8.62
N ALA A 96 3.59 16.98 8.85
CA ALA A 96 3.66 17.62 10.17
C ALA A 96 2.29 18.10 10.64
N ARG A 97 1.49 18.71 9.75
CA ARG A 97 0.14 19.19 10.08
C ARG A 97 -0.86 18.04 10.30
N LEU A 98 -0.75 16.96 9.52
CA LEU A 98 -1.50 15.71 9.71
C LEU A 98 -1.22 15.10 11.07
N GLU A 99 0.05 15.04 11.49
CA GLU A 99 0.43 14.52 12.78
C GLU A 99 -0.16 15.33 13.93
N LEU A 100 -0.02 16.67 13.87
CA LEU A 100 -0.52 17.57 14.90
C LEU A 100 -2.04 17.45 15.05
N ARG A 101 -2.77 17.43 13.93
CA ARG A 101 -4.22 17.23 13.95
C ARG A 101 -4.65 15.84 14.39
N GLY A 102 -3.91 14.81 13.99
CA GLY A 102 -4.18 13.44 14.42
C GLY A 102 -4.06 13.32 15.95
N LYS A 103 -3.03 13.93 16.55
CA LYS A 103 -2.85 14.00 18.00
C LYS A 103 -3.96 14.81 18.67
N GLN A 104 -4.33 15.97 18.13
CA GLN A 104 -5.44 16.79 18.67
C GLN A 104 -6.77 16.03 18.66
N ARG A 105 -7.12 15.38 17.54
CA ARG A 105 -8.35 14.56 17.43
C ARG A 105 -8.37 13.44 18.46
N LEU A 106 -7.23 12.83 18.74
CA LEU A 106 -7.11 11.78 19.74
C LEU A 106 -7.11 12.28 21.18
N ALA A 107 -6.52 13.46 21.43
CA ALA A 107 -6.55 14.10 22.74
C ALA A 107 -7.96 14.55 23.13
N PHE A 108 -8.79 14.91 22.15
CA PHE A 108 -10.19 15.29 22.38
C PHE A 108 -11.12 14.08 22.59
N LEU A 109 -10.72 12.88 22.17
CA LEU A 109 -11.52 11.67 22.39
C LEU A 109 -11.42 11.26 23.85
N GLN A 110 -12.58 11.18 24.52
CA GLN A 110 -12.66 10.67 25.89
C GLN A 110 -12.15 9.22 25.93
N ASP A 111 -11.57 8.81 27.07
CA ASP A 111 -10.97 7.47 27.22
C ASP A 111 -11.96 6.33 26.92
N GLN A 112 -13.26 6.54 27.19
CA GLN A 112 -14.31 5.59 26.84
C GLN A 112 -14.48 5.43 25.32
N GLU A 113 -14.40 6.50 24.54
CA GLU A 113 -14.52 6.49 23.09
C GLU A 113 -13.28 5.87 22.44
N ARG A 114 -12.09 6.16 22.99
CA ARG A 114 -10.84 5.50 22.61
C ARG A 114 -10.94 3.98 22.80
N GLY A 115 -11.48 3.53 23.92
CA GLY A 115 -11.71 2.11 24.19
C GLY A 115 -12.65 1.44 23.17
N LYS A 116 -13.76 2.10 22.83
CA LYS A 116 -14.69 1.62 21.77
C LYS A 116 -13.99 1.51 20.42
N LEU A 117 -13.18 2.51 20.05
CA LEU A 117 -12.44 2.52 18.79
C LEU A 117 -11.42 1.37 18.73
N ILE A 118 -10.64 1.16 19.80
CA ILE A 118 -9.69 0.05 19.92
C ILE A 118 -10.41 -1.29 19.76
N ARG A 119 -11.53 -1.49 20.47
CA ARG A 119 -12.32 -2.72 20.38
C ARG A 119 -12.84 -2.95 18.96
N SER A 120 -13.29 -1.91 18.27
CA SER A 120 -13.77 -2.00 16.89
C SER A 120 -12.66 -2.44 15.92
N HIS A 121 -11.44 -1.92 16.09
CA HIS A 121 -10.28 -2.28 15.26
C HIS A 121 -9.82 -3.71 15.54
N LEU A 122 -9.80 -4.13 16.80
CA LEU A 122 -9.47 -5.51 17.16
C LEU A 122 -10.52 -6.51 16.64
N LEU A 123 -11.81 -6.16 16.70
CA LEU A 123 -12.86 -7.00 16.13
C LEU A 123 -12.68 -7.19 14.63
N LYS A 124 -12.40 -6.10 13.89
CA LYS A 124 -12.09 -6.16 12.45
C LYS A 124 -10.87 -7.04 12.18
N SER A 125 -9.78 -6.87 12.95
CA SER A 125 -8.57 -7.69 12.81
C SER A 125 -8.87 -9.18 13.00
N ARG A 126 -9.63 -9.53 14.05
CA ARG A 126 -10.05 -10.91 14.32
C ARG A 126 -10.92 -11.48 13.21
N ALA A 127 -11.87 -10.70 12.68
CA ALA A 127 -12.70 -11.13 11.55
C ALA A 127 -11.85 -11.47 10.33
N TYR A 128 -10.84 -10.66 9.99
CA TYR A 128 -9.92 -10.97 8.90
C TYR A 128 -9.07 -12.22 9.16
N TRP A 129 -8.63 -12.45 10.40
CA TRP A 129 -7.95 -13.70 10.76
C TRP A 129 -8.85 -14.92 10.64
N THR A 130 -10.12 -14.82 11.03
CA THR A 130 -11.11 -15.89 10.84
C THR A 130 -11.29 -16.19 9.36
N VAL A 131 -11.42 -15.17 8.50
CA VAL A 131 -11.50 -15.36 7.05
C VAL A 131 -10.22 -16.01 6.50
N ALA A 132 -9.04 -15.56 6.91
CA ALA A 132 -7.78 -16.16 6.50
C ALA A 132 -7.69 -17.65 6.91
N ALA A 133 -8.14 -17.99 8.12
CA ALA A 133 -8.21 -19.38 8.58
C ALA A 133 -9.20 -20.21 7.76
N LEU A 134 -10.38 -19.68 7.43
CA LEU A 134 -11.36 -20.36 6.58
C LEU A 134 -10.82 -20.61 5.16
N VAL A 135 -10.12 -19.63 4.58
CA VAL A 135 -9.47 -19.78 3.27
C VAL A 135 -8.37 -20.85 3.33
N PHE A 136 -7.59 -20.88 4.41
CA PHE A 136 -6.56 -21.91 4.60
C PHE A 136 -7.16 -23.31 4.76
N LEU A 137 -8.26 -23.44 5.52
CA LEU A 137 -9.00 -24.70 5.64
C LEU A 137 -9.57 -25.15 4.29
N MET A 138 -10.08 -24.21 3.50
CA MET A 138 -10.56 -24.48 2.14
C MET A 138 -9.43 -24.97 1.23
N PHE A 139 -8.24 -24.36 1.33
CA PHE A 139 -7.04 -24.85 0.64
C PHE A 139 -6.69 -26.29 1.05
N ALA A 140 -6.65 -26.59 2.35
CA ALA A 140 -6.33 -27.92 2.87
C ALA A 140 -7.35 -28.97 2.42
N TRP A 141 -8.64 -28.61 2.43
CA TRP A 141 -9.73 -29.43 1.92
C TRP A 141 -9.56 -29.75 0.42
N GLN A 142 -9.28 -28.74 -0.41
CA GLN A 142 -9.08 -28.94 -1.85
C GLN A 142 -7.86 -29.79 -2.15
N LEU A 143 -6.79 -29.65 -1.38
CA LEU A 143 -5.60 -30.49 -1.49
C LEU A 143 -5.94 -31.96 -1.17
N ALA A 144 -6.72 -32.20 -0.11
CA ALA A 144 -7.14 -33.54 0.28
C ALA A 144 -8.07 -34.20 -0.76
N MET A 145 -8.92 -33.41 -1.42
CA MET A 145 -9.81 -33.87 -2.49
C MET A 145 -9.12 -34.05 -3.85
N GLY A 146 -7.81 -33.78 -3.95
CA GLY A 146 -7.05 -33.93 -5.20
C GLY A 146 -7.37 -32.88 -6.26
N ALA A 147 -7.80 -31.67 -5.86
CA ALA A 147 -8.10 -30.59 -6.79
C ALA A 147 -6.87 -30.16 -7.62
N PRO A 148 -7.07 -29.59 -8.83
CA PRO A 148 -5.95 -29.13 -9.66
C PRO A 148 -5.09 -28.08 -8.94
N VAL A 149 -3.77 -28.20 -9.03
CA VAL A 149 -2.79 -27.34 -8.34
C VAL A 149 -3.02 -25.85 -8.59
N MET A 150 -3.42 -25.45 -9.80
CA MET A 150 -3.72 -24.05 -10.13
C MET A 150 -4.88 -23.47 -9.31
N VAL A 151 -5.91 -24.29 -9.02
CA VAL A 151 -7.06 -23.89 -8.21
C VAL A 151 -6.66 -23.79 -6.74
N VAL A 152 -5.88 -24.76 -6.27
CA VAL A 152 -5.37 -24.80 -4.89
C VAL A 152 -4.48 -23.58 -4.61
N LEU A 153 -3.59 -23.23 -5.53
CA LEU A 153 -2.70 -22.06 -5.39
C LEU A 153 -3.45 -20.73 -5.46
N SER A 154 -4.48 -20.61 -6.30
CA SER A 154 -5.27 -19.38 -6.38
C SER A 154 -6.01 -19.12 -5.06
N VAL A 155 -6.54 -20.17 -4.43
CA VAL A 155 -7.16 -20.07 -3.09
C VAL A 155 -6.13 -19.71 -2.03
N LEU A 156 -4.97 -20.36 -2.02
CA LEU A 156 -3.90 -20.04 -1.07
C LEU A 156 -3.44 -18.58 -1.18
N SER A 157 -3.40 -18.04 -2.40
CA SER A 157 -2.99 -16.64 -2.64
C SER A 157 -3.85 -15.63 -1.89
N LEU A 158 -5.12 -15.96 -1.60
CA LEU A 158 -6.04 -15.10 -0.86
C LEU A 158 -5.69 -14.99 0.63
N CYS A 159 -4.92 -15.91 1.20
CA CYS A 159 -4.45 -15.81 2.58
C CYS A 159 -3.60 -14.56 2.81
N LEU A 160 -2.80 -14.14 1.82
CA LEU A 160 -1.91 -12.99 1.92
C LEU A 160 -2.66 -11.67 2.13
N PRO A 161 -3.58 -11.23 1.26
CA PRO A 161 -4.29 -9.96 1.45
C PRO A 161 -5.09 -9.94 2.75
N PHE A 162 -5.75 -11.03 3.13
CA PHE A 162 -6.49 -11.10 4.40
C PHE A 162 -5.57 -10.98 5.62
N SER A 163 -4.41 -11.64 5.61
CA SER A 163 -3.41 -11.51 6.66
C SER A 163 -2.86 -10.07 6.77
N VAL A 164 -2.60 -9.42 5.64
CA VAL A 164 -2.18 -8.00 5.59
C VAL A 164 -3.24 -7.08 6.20
N HIS A 165 -4.51 -7.28 5.86
CA HIS A 165 -5.62 -6.51 6.46
C HIS A 165 -5.75 -6.78 7.97
N ALA A 166 -5.60 -8.03 8.41
CA ALA A 166 -5.63 -8.39 9.82
C ALA A 166 -4.52 -7.68 10.61
N ILE A 167 -3.28 -7.71 10.10
CA ILE A 167 -2.12 -6.98 10.65
C ILE A 167 -2.41 -5.49 10.71
N ARG A 168 -2.89 -4.91 9.61
CA ARG A 168 -3.16 -3.48 9.50
C ARG A 168 -4.11 -3.00 10.59
N TRP A 169 -5.23 -3.70 10.80
CA TRP A 169 -6.21 -3.30 11.82
C TRP A 169 -5.69 -3.50 13.25
N SER A 170 -4.93 -4.57 13.50
CA SER A 170 -4.28 -4.78 14.80
C SER A 170 -3.24 -3.69 15.09
N TYR A 171 -2.46 -3.28 14.09
CA TYR A 171 -1.52 -2.17 14.19
C TYR A 171 -2.23 -0.84 14.48
N ARG A 172 -3.36 -0.56 13.83
CA ARG A 172 -4.17 0.64 14.12
C ARG A 172 -4.70 0.64 15.55
N ALA A 173 -5.14 -0.52 16.08
CA ALA A 173 -5.54 -0.65 17.47
C ALA A 173 -4.36 -0.35 18.42
N TRP A 174 -3.19 -0.91 18.12
CA TRP A 174 -1.95 -0.66 18.87
C TRP A 174 -1.59 0.83 18.90
N GLN A 175 -1.58 1.50 17.74
CA GLN A 175 -1.26 2.93 17.63
C GLN A 175 -2.17 3.81 18.50
N VAL A 176 -3.47 3.51 18.55
CA VAL A 176 -4.44 4.27 19.37
C VAL A 176 -4.23 4.00 20.87
N ARG A 177 -3.83 2.78 21.23
CA ARG A 177 -3.58 2.40 22.62
C ARG A 177 -2.31 3.05 23.17
N THR A 178 -1.23 3.05 22.41
CA THR A 178 0.08 3.60 22.83
C THR A 178 0.25 5.08 22.55
N GLY A 179 -0.64 5.68 21.75
CA GLY A 179 -0.51 7.07 21.30
C GLY A 179 0.62 7.29 20.29
N THR A 180 1.25 6.22 19.78
CA THR A 180 2.39 6.31 18.84
C THR A 180 1.93 6.53 17.39
N LEU A 181 1.01 7.47 17.17
CA LEU A 181 0.63 7.84 15.80
C LEU A 181 1.74 8.65 15.14
N PHE A 182 2.04 8.31 13.89
CA PHE A 182 3.01 8.99 13.03
C PHE A 182 4.49 8.89 13.46
N VAL A 183 4.81 8.02 14.42
CA VAL A 183 6.20 7.75 14.80
C VAL A 183 6.90 6.91 13.71
N PRO A 184 8.01 7.37 13.12
CA PRO A 184 8.76 6.61 12.13
C PRO A 184 9.32 5.33 12.75
N GLY A 185 9.26 4.21 12.01
CA GLY A 185 9.75 2.91 12.49
C GLY A 185 8.83 2.17 13.49
N ALA A 186 7.72 2.78 13.92
CA ALA A 186 6.80 2.15 14.86
C ALA A 186 6.18 0.84 14.34
N PHE A 187 5.93 0.74 13.03
CA PHE A 187 5.45 -0.50 12.40
C PHE A 187 6.50 -1.62 12.46
N VAL A 188 7.77 -1.31 12.20
CA VAL A 188 8.86 -2.30 12.26
C VAL A 188 9.00 -2.83 13.68
N ARG A 189 8.97 -1.94 14.68
CA ARG A 189 8.97 -2.34 16.09
C ARG A 189 7.79 -3.26 16.41
N TYR A 190 6.59 -2.88 15.98
CA TYR A 190 5.36 -3.64 16.19
C TYR A 190 5.43 -5.06 15.62
N VAL A 191 5.93 -5.23 14.39
CA VAL A 191 6.09 -6.54 13.75
C VAL A 191 7.18 -7.35 14.44
N ARG A 192 8.34 -6.73 14.71
CA ARG A 192 9.49 -7.37 15.35
C ARG A 192 9.17 -7.92 16.74
N GLU A 193 8.41 -7.16 17.54
CA GLU A 193 8.01 -7.55 18.89
C GLU A 193 6.78 -8.47 18.92
N MET A 194 6.27 -8.86 17.74
CA MET A 194 5.10 -9.72 17.60
C MET A 194 3.87 -9.24 18.40
N LEU A 195 3.68 -7.91 18.48
CA LEU A 195 2.58 -7.31 19.24
C LEU A 195 1.19 -7.61 18.66
N TRP A 196 1.13 -7.97 17.37
CA TRP A 196 -0.06 -8.49 16.70
C TRP A 196 -0.59 -9.83 17.26
N VAL A 197 0.27 -10.63 17.91
CA VAL A 197 -0.08 -11.94 18.48
C VAL A 197 -0.16 -11.88 20.00
N ARG A 198 0.85 -11.28 20.64
CA ARG A 198 0.95 -11.28 22.11
C ARG A 198 -0.07 -10.38 22.80
N GLY A 199 -0.64 -9.43 22.06
CA GLY A 199 -1.39 -8.34 22.66
C GLY A 199 -0.47 -7.45 23.50
N VAL A 200 -0.83 -6.17 23.61
CA VAL A 200 -0.20 -5.33 24.64
C VAL A 200 -0.92 -5.69 25.94
N GLN A 201 -0.19 -6.20 26.93
CA GLN A 201 -0.69 -6.27 28.31
C GLN A 201 -0.78 -4.85 28.85
#